data_AF-A0A2A2K953-F1
#
_entry.id   AF-A0A2A2K953-F1
#
_cell.length_a   1.000
_cell.length_b   1.000
_cell.length_c   1.000
_cell.angle_alpha   90.00
_cell.angle_beta   90.00
_cell.angle_gamma   90.00
#
_symmetry.space_group_name_H-M   'P 1'
#
loop_
_entity.id
_entity.type
_entity.pdbx_description
1 polymer ?
#
loop_
_entity_poly.entity_id
_entity_poly.type
_entity_poly.pdbx_seq_one_letter_code
_entity_poly.pdbx_strand_id
1 'polypeptide(L)'
;MEFLIRCIWLIDPPSKAVLSSHRISKNIAERFRAASTVSEYLKKLKLRGDISYQSLLYGSWNDLRKLFIDLIEKLPKENVDIHDGTDQINPFAESAHKYLSHEPKWVPEFCRRLDMSHDGRYWCPPEGFSEWFPLSSRNSADSRQWIVDLINSSNQAENESLKFGSIVKPPIPEKPHLSKPQLPPKPSKEALQEVDTNKEVEVKKLQLAKLYGKLQEKRLAIVKAHNDAETTMDKKNELQQKLNEDSRLFLNVLENPEEGKANIQEYLQEHERRMVKMQADYDDMNVKLNEELDKVKEQMGVDNEQLTMRDQIVANRQRIEELAAIRAEKEQMIVKAEELLEQFEPSIDRSKITKRILDMIEMTRRQKKEIQKIIADIRKVQNRLKWSQQSLDRTFSVIEETLFRDANNYKGERAYKLFAKMHEICIESIQLIEKNGAIVREKQRISDQIDVERQKNVESKLAKLEADFAAIRESNKQIESAE
;
A
#
# COMPACT_ATOMS: atom_id res chain seq x y z
N MET A 1 -0.69 0.36 -43.12
CA MET A 1 -1.45 -0.35 -44.18
C MET A 1 -2.93 -0.53 -43.86
N GLU A 2 -3.31 -0.94 -42.65
CA GLU A 2 -4.73 -1.10 -42.28
C GLU A 2 -5.56 0.18 -42.49
N PHE A 3 -4.98 1.34 -42.15
CA PHE A 3 -5.56 2.65 -42.44
C PHE A 3 -5.83 2.89 -43.94
N LEU A 4 -4.89 2.50 -44.82
CA LEU A 4 -5.05 2.68 -46.27
C LEU A 4 -6.22 1.86 -46.80
N ILE A 5 -6.36 0.61 -46.34
CA ILE A 5 -7.47 -0.28 -46.71
C ILE A 5 -8.81 0.34 -46.30
N ARG A 6 -8.89 0.89 -45.07
CA ARG A 6 -10.09 1.55 -44.57
C ARG A 6 -10.43 2.82 -45.37
N CYS A 7 -9.44 3.64 -45.72
CA CYS A 7 -9.65 4.82 -46.56
C CYS A 7 -10.10 4.45 -47.98
N ILE A 8 -9.56 3.38 -48.57
CA ILE A 8 -10.00 2.89 -49.89
C ILE A 8 -11.46 2.43 -49.84
N TRP A 9 -11.90 1.74 -48.78
CA TRP A 9 -13.31 1.37 -48.60
C TRP A 9 -14.25 2.58 -48.49
N LEU A 10 -13.76 3.69 -47.92
CA LEU A 10 -14.52 4.94 -47.79
C LEU A 10 -14.63 5.70 -49.13
N ILE A 11 -13.63 5.59 -50.00
CA ILE A 11 -13.60 6.29 -51.31
C ILE A 11 -14.30 5.47 -52.39
N ASP A 12 -14.13 4.13 -52.39
CA ASP A 12 -14.71 3.21 -53.36
C ASP A 12 -15.39 2.03 -52.64
N PRO A 13 -16.67 2.17 -52.21
CA PRO A 13 -17.42 1.13 -51.50
C PRO A 13 -17.40 -0.28 -52.11
N PRO A 14 -17.42 -0.50 -53.46
CA PRO A 14 -17.33 -1.85 -54.03
C PRO A 14 -15.97 -2.54 -53.81
N SER A 15 -14.91 -1.81 -53.45
CA SER A 15 -13.59 -2.40 -53.14
C SER A 15 -13.61 -3.31 -51.90
N LYS A 16 -14.65 -3.21 -51.05
CA LYS A 16 -14.86 -4.06 -49.87
C LYS A 16 -15.11 -5.53 -50.22
N ALA A 17 -15.56 -5.83 -51.44
CA ALA A 17 -15.73 -7.20 -51.92
C ALA A 17 -14.39 -7.89 -52.24
N VAL A 18 -13.39 -7.11 -52.70
CA VAL A 18 -12.06 -7.62 -53.09
C VAL A 18 -11.07 -7.60 -51.93
N LEU A 19 -11.18 -6.61 -51.04
CA LEU A 19 -10.43 -6.50 -49.81
C LEU A 19 -11.37 -6.77 -48.64
N SER A 20 -11.57 -8.04 -48.26
CA SER A 20 -12.57 -8.41 -47.23
C SER A 20 -12.08 -8.24 -45.79
N SER A 21 -10.76 -8.13 -45.57
CA SER A 21 -10.16 -7.94 -44.24
C SER A 21 -9.32 -6.67 -44.19
N HIS A 22 -9.48 -5.90 -43.11
CA HIS A 22 -8.62 -4.76 -42.77
C HIS A 22 -7.34 -5.18 -42.05
N ARG A 23 -7.29 -6.42 -41.53
CA ARG A 23 -6.12 -7.00 -40.88
C ARG A 23 -5.31 -7.79 -41.89
N ILE A 24 -4.03 -7.47 -41.96
CA ILE A 24 -3.09 -8.16 -42.81
C ILE A 24 -2.67 -9.46 -42.11
N SER A 25 -2.65 -10.58 -42.85
CA SER A 25 -2.23 -11.86 -42.29
C SER A 25 -0.72 -11.88 -42.02
N LYS A 26 -0.29 -12.73 -41.08
CA LYS A 26 1.13 -12.90 -40.75
C LYS A 26 1.93 -13.59 -41.86
N ASN A 27 1.25 -14.19 -42.84
CA ASN A 27 1.85 -14.93 -43.94
C ASN A 27 2.40 -13.98 -45.02
N ILE A 28 3.70 -14.08 -45.32
CA ILE A 28 4.42 -13.18 -46.24
C ILE A 28 3.82 -13.14 -47.66
N ALA A 29 3.31 -14.28 -48.16
CA ALA A 29 2.77 -14.37 -49.52
C ALA A 29 1.42 -13.65 -49.64
N GLU A 30 0.59 -13.76 -48.60
CA GLU A 30 -0.69 -13.05 -48.51
C GLU A 30 -0.49 -11.55 -48.28
N ARG A 31 0.54 -11.16 -47.51
CA ARG A 31 0.97 -9.76 -47.37
C ARG A 31 1.34 -9.13 -48.70
N PHE A 32 2.09 -9.86 -49.52
CA PHE A 32 2.50 -9.40 -50.85
C PHE A 32 1.30 -9.21 -51.78
N ARG A 33 0.38 -10.20 -51.82
CA ARG A 33 -0.85 -10.11 -52.63
C ARG A 33 -1.71 -8.93 -52.18
N ALA A 34 -1.95 -8.80 -50.88
CA ALA A 34 -2.73 -7.69 -50.32
C ALA A 34 -2.11 -6.32 -50.63
N ALA A 35 -0.78 -6.18 -50.47
CA ALA A 35 -0.08 -4.93 -50.79
C ALA A 35 -0.11 -4.61 -52.29
N SER A 36 -0.02 -5.62 -53.16
CA SER A 36 -0.11 -5.46 -54.61
C SER A 36 -1.50 -4.98 -55.03
N THR A 37 -2.56 -5.62 -54.53
CA THR A 37 -3.94 -5.21 -54.77
C THR A 37 -4.20 -3.79 -54.26
N VAL A 38 -3.74 -3.45 -53.04
CA VAL A 38 -3.85 -2.08 -52.51
C VAL A 38 -3.10 -1.07 -53.38
N SER A 39 -1.93 -1.42 -53.91
CA SER A 39 -1.18 -0.52 -54.80
C SER A 39 -1.91 -0.26 -56.12
N GLU A 40 -2.60 -1.25 -56.68
CA GLU A 40 -3.41 -1.09 -57.90
C GLU A 40 -4.61 -0.16 -57.66
N TYR A 41 -5.28 -0.28 -56.51
CA TYR A 41 -6.35 0.64 -56.13
C TYR A 41 -5.83 2.07 -55.90
N LEU A 42 -4.67 2.23 -55.25
CA LEU A 42 -4.06 3.55 -55.06
C LEU A 42 -3.62 4.19 -56.38
N LYS A 43 -3.13 3.40 -57.35
CA LYS A 43 -2.86 3.86 -58.72
C LYS A 43 -4.15 4.30 -59.43
N LYS A 44 -5.24 3.54 -59.29
CA LYS A 44 -6.57 3.91 -59.83
C LYS A 44 -7.07 5.25 -59.27
N LEU A 45 -6.74 5.57 -58.01
CA LEU A 45 -7.10 6.82 -57.35
C LEU A 45 -6.24 8.04 -57.77
N LYS A 46 -5.30 7.87 -58.71
CA LYS A 46 -4.41 8.94 -59.25
C LYS A 46 -3.71 9.76 -58.16
N LEU A 47 -3.18 9.10 -57.13
CA LEU A 47 -2.37 9.72 -56.09
C LEU A 47 -0.98 10.08 -56.64
N ARG A 48 -0.33 11.13 -56.09
CA ARG A 48 0.89 11.71 -56.66
C ARG A 48 2.11 10.83 -56.31
N GLY A 49 2.65 10.13 -57.31
CA GLY A 49 3.91 9.36 -57.20
C GLY A 49 3.77 7.88 -57.60
N ASP A 50 4.90 7.23 -57.90
CA ASP A 50 4.93 5.81 -58.27
C ASP A 50 4.73 4.91 -57.05
N ILE A 51 3.47 4.58 -56.79
CA ILE A 51 3.08 3.72 -55.68
C ILE A 51 3.22 2.27 -56.12
N SER A 52 4.32 1.62 -55.73
CA SER A 52 4.51 0.18 -55.87
C SER A 52 4.20 -0.53 -54.57
N TYR A 53 4.04 -1.86 -54.60
CA TYR A 53 3.92 -2.67 -53.38
C TYR A 53 5.15 -2.51 -52.46
N GLN A 54 6.34 -2.22 -53.02
CA GLN A 54 7.56 -1.98 -52.25
C GLN A 54 7.45 -0.69 -51.44
N SER A 55 6.89 0.38 -52.03
CA SER A 55 6.65 1.64 -51.33
C SER A 55 5.65 1.49 -50.16
N LEU A 56 4.76 0.50 -50.21
CA LEU A 56 3.76 0.23 -49.16
C LEU A 56 4.28 -0.66 -48.03
N LEU A 57 5.13 -1.64 -48.35
CA LEU A 57 5.68 -2.59 -47.38
C LEU A 57 7.01 -2.12 -46.77
N TYR A 58 7.80 -1.37 -47.55
CA TYR A 58 9.19 -1.00 -47.24
C TYR A 58 9.50 0.47 -47.53
N GLY A 59 8.51 1.29 -47.85
CA GLY A 59 8.72 2.70 -48.19
C GLY A 59 9.17 3.55 -47.01
N SER A 60 9.86 4.65 -47.32
CA SER A 60 10.25 5.65 -46.34
C SER A 60 9.02 6.33 -45.73
N TRP A 61 9.12 6.69 -44.45
CA TRP A 61 8.07 7.40 -43.72
C TRP A 61 7.62 8.69 -44.43
N ASN A 62 8.54 9.36 -45.13
CA ASN A 62 8.26 10.58 -45.89
C ASN A 62 7.32 10.33 -47.08
N ASP A 63 7.49 9.19 -47.77
CA ASP A 63 6.68 8.84 -48.93
C ASP A 63 5.31 8.33 -48.49
N LEU A 64 5.26 7.56 -47.41
CA LEU A 64 4.00 7.17 -46.77
C LEU A 64 3.21 8.38 -46.27
N ARG A 65 3.88 9.39 -45.70
CA ARG A 65 3.21 10.62 -45.25
C ARG A 65 2.58 11.40 -46.41
N LYS A 66 3.29 11.56 -47.53
CA LYS A 66 2.74 12.20 -48.73
C LYS A 66 1.53 11.44 -49.25
N LEU A 67 1.64 10.11 -49.32
CA LEU A 67 0.54 9.22 -49.70
C LEU A 67 -0.68 9.38 -48.79
N PHE A 68 -0.49 9.48 -47.47
CA PHE A 68 -1.60 9.67 -46.54
C PHE A 68 -2.27 11.04 -46.69
N ILE A 69 -1.49 12.10 -46.91
CA ILE A 69 -2.03 13.46 -47.10
C ILE A 69 -2.89 13.49 -48.37
N ASP A 70 -2.37 12.98 -49.48
CA ASP A 70 -3.10 12.93 -50.75
C ASP A 70 -4.37 12.07 -50.63
N LEU A 71 -4.30 10.95 -49.91
CA LEU A 71 -5.45 10.07 -49.69
C LEU A 71 -6.52 10.71 -48.82
N ILE A 72 -6.12 11.44 -47.77
CA ILE A 72 -7.05 12.17 -46.89
C ILE A 72 -7.74 13.30 -47.66
N GLU A 73 -7.03 13.96 -48.58
CA GLU A 73 -7.62 15.02 -49.41
C GLU A 73 -8.70 14.48 -50.37
N LYS A 74 -8.60 13.21 -50.76
CA LYS A 74 -9.56 12.50 -51.63
C LYS A 74 -10.70 11.81 -50.88
N LEU A 75 -10.70 11.82 -49.54
CA LEU A 75 -11.85 11.33 -48.78
C LEU A 75 -13.06 12.24 -49.02
N PRO A 76 -14.28 11.68 -49.07
CA PRO A 76 -15.49 12.49 -49.16
C PRO A 76 -15.55 13.44 -47.96
N LYS A 77 -15.45 14.75 -48.23
CA LYS A 77 -15.65 15.79 -47.22
C LYS A 77 -17.14 15.80 -46.90
N GLU A 78 -17.51 15.45 -45.68
CA GLU A 78 -18.87 15.70 -45.21
C GLU A 78 -19.12 17.21 -45.33
N ASN A 79 -19.99 17.60 -46.26
CA ASN A 79 -20.53 18.94 -46.31
C ASN A 79 -21.41 19.08 -45.06
N VAL A 80 -20.83 19.63 -44.01
CA VAL A 80 -21.59 20.16 -42.88
C VAL A 80 -22.18 21.47 -43.38
N ASP A 81 -23.41 21.41 -43.88
CA ASP A 81 -24.25 22.61 -43.97
C ASP A 81 -24.40 23.13 -42.54
N ILE A 82 -23.80 24.30 -42.29
CA ILE A 82 -23.86 24.99 -41.02
C ILE A 82 -25.29 25.51 -40.87
N HIS A 83 -26.17 24.68 -40.32
CA HIS A 83 -27.42 25.13 -39.75
C HIS A 83 -27.32 25.16 -38.23
N ASP A 84 -27.65 26.34 -37.72
CA ASP A 84 -27.60 26.78 -36.35
C ASP A 84 -28.39 25.87 -35.39
N GLY A 85 -27.85 25.70 -34.18
CA GLY A 85 -28.62 25.38 -32.99
C GLY A 85 -29.02 23.92 -32.80
N THR A 86 -28.14 23.15 -32.16
CA THR A 86 -28.39 22.22 -31.01
C THR A 86 -27.24 21.23 -30.90
N ASP A 87 -26.94 20.83 -29.67
CA ASP A 87 -25.91 19.87 -29.27
C ASP A 87 -26.05 18.50 -29.96
N GLN A 88 -25.66 18.41 -31.23
CA GLN A 88 -25.42 17.14 -31.90
C GLN A 88 -23.92 16.88 -31.87
N ILE A 89 -23.53 16.07 -30.89
CA ILE A 89 -22.22 15.46 -30.79
C ILE A 89 -21.90 14.87 -32.17
N ASN A 90 -20.81 15.37 -32.74
CA ASN A 90 -20.26 14.97 -34.03
C ASN A 90 -20.42 13.44 -34.24
N PRO A 91 -21.05 12.94 -35.32
CA PRO A 91 -21.28 11.50 -35.53
C PRO A 91 -19.99 10.66 -35.46
N PHE A 92 -18.86 11.30 -35.79
CA PHE A 92 -17.53 10.76 -35.58
C PHE A 92 -17.17 10.58 -34.10
N ALA A 93 -17.48 11.56 -33.25
CA ALA A 93 -17.26 11.47 -31.81
C ALA A 93 -18.16 10.41 -31.17
N GLU A 94 -19.41 10.28 -31.64
CA GLU A 94 -20.34 9.25 -31.17
C GLU A 94 -19.89 7.84 -31.59
N SER A 95 -19.44 7.69 -32.84
CA SER A 95 -18.84 6.44 -33.32
C SER A 95 -17.53 6.13 -32.61
N ALA A 96 -16.65 7.12 -32.42
CA ALA A 96 -15.39 6.96 -31.71
C ALA A 96 -15.63 6.58 -30.24
N HIS A 97 -16.60 7.21 -29.57
CA HIS A 97 -17.03 6.82 -28.23
C HIS A 97 -17.54 5.38 -28.20
N LYS A 98 -18.39 4.99 -29.15
CA LYS A 98 -18.89 3.62 -29.24
C LYS A 98 -17.76 2.60 -29.44
N TYR A 99 -16.78 2.89 -30.30
CA TYR A 99 -15.61 2.03 -30.52
C TYR A 99 -14.67 2.00 -29.30
N LEU A 100 -14.39 3.15 -28.67
CA LEU A 100 -13.58 3.25 -27.45
C LEU A 100 -14.25 2.60 -26.23
N SER A 101 -15.58 2.56 -26.19
CA SER A 101 -16.34 1.83 -25.17
C SER A 101 -16.26 0.31 -25.34
N HIS A 102 -15.98 -0.19 -26.55
CA HIS A 102 -15.86 -1.62 -26.83
C HIS A 102 -14.41 -2.14 -26.75
N GLU A 103 -13.41 -1.25 -26.70
CA GLU A 103 -12.05 -1.69 -26.35
C GLU A 103 -11.91 -1.85 -24.83
N PRO A 104 -11.20 -2.89 -24.35
CA PRO A 104 -10.90 -3.00 -22.93
C PRO A 104 -10.08 -1.76 -22.51
N LYS A 105 -10.66 -0.93 -21.63
CA LYS A 105 -9.97 0.22 -21.03
C LYS A 105 -8.61 -0.27 -20.55
N TRP A 106 -7.54 0.42 -20.96
CA TRP A 106 -6.19 0.04 -20.56
C TRP A 106 -6.12 -0.02 -19.03
N VAL A 107 -5.93 -1.23 -18.52
CA VAL A 107 -5.79 -1.56 -17.10
C VAL A 107 -4.41 -2.14 -16.88
N PRO A 108 -3.67 -1.71 -15.85
CA PRO A 108 -2.45 -2.38 -15.41
C PRO A 108 -2.70 -3.88 -15.18
N GLU A 109 -1.70 -4.71 -15.43
CA GLU A 109 -1.85 -6.17 -15.47
C GLU A 109 -2.33 -6.77 -14.14
N PHE A 110 -1.96 -6.15 -13.01
CA PHE A 110 -2.47 -6.52 -11.69
C PHE A 110 -3.96 -6.20 -11.50
N CYS A 111 -4.47 -5.11 -12.09
CA CYS A 111 -5.89 -4.73 -12.04
C CYS A 111 -6.76 -5.66 -12.90
N ARG A 112 -6.21 -6.23 -13.98
CA ARG A 112 -6.93 -7.15 -14.86
C ARG A 112 -7.25 -8.48 -14.18
N ARG A 113 -6.38 -8.95 -13.28
CA ARG A 113 -6.61 -10.18 -12.51
C ARG A 113 -7.65 -10.03 -11.39
N LEU A 114 -7.88 -8.79 -10.94
CA LEU A 114 -8.77 -8.47 -9.82
C LEU A 114 -10.09 -7.81 -10.29
N ASP A 115 -10.32 -7.79 -11.60
CA ASP A 115 -11.49 -7.23 -12.28
C ASP A 115 -11.85 -5.80 -11.83
N MET A 116 -10.82 -4.96 -11.61
CA MET A 116 -10.98 -3.63 -11.03
C MET A 116 -11.52 -2.62 -12.05
N SER A 117 -12.50 -1.81 -11.64
CA SER A 117 -13.09 -0.72 -12.42
C SER A 117 -12.41 0.62 -12.13
N HIS A 118 -12.37 1.55 -13.09
CA HIS A 118 -11.75 2.87 -12.93
C HIS A 118 -12.81 3.96 -12.76
N ASP A 119 -12.92 4.53 -11.56
CA ASP A 119 -13.89 5.59 -11.22
C ASP A 119 -13.29 7.01 -11.38
N GLY A 120 -12.47 7.19 -12.40
CA GLY A 120 -11.84 8.48 -12.74
C GLY A 120 -10.64 8.87 -11.87
N ARG A 121 -10.62 8.53 -10.57
CA ARG A 121 -9.52 8.87 -9.65
C ARG A 121 -8.87 7.67 -8.95
N TYR A 122 -9.58 6.55 -8.81
CA TYR A 122 -9.11 5.33 -8.13
C TYR A 122 -9.58 4.08 -8.88
N TRP A 123 -8.85 2.98 -8.65
CA TRP A 123 -9.27 1.63 -9.07
C TRP A 123 -10.14 1.03 -7.98
N CYS A 124 -11.40 0.73 -8.30
CA CYS A 124 -12.40 0.23 -7.36
C CYS A 124 -12.73 -1.25 -7.69
N PRO A 125 -12.83 -2.13 -6.68
CA PRO A 125 -13.35 -3.48 -6.88
C PRO A 125 -14.79 -3.46 -7.42
N PRO A 126 -15.25 -4.52 -8.11
CA PRO A 126 -16.65 -4.69 -8.48
C PRO A 126 -17.57 -4.65 -7.25
N GLU A 127 -18.78 -4.10 -7.43
CA GLU A 127 -19.79 -4.05 -6.37
C GLU A 127 -20.09 -5.46 -5.83
N GLY A 128 -19.82 -5.67 -4.54
CA GLY A 128 -19.96 -6.97 -3.86
C GLY A 128 -18.64 -7.58 -3.35
N PHE A 129 -17.47 -7.06 -3.74
CA PHE A 129 -16.15 -7.56 -3.32
C PHE A 129 -15.39 -6.56 -2.41
N SER A 130 -16.07 -6.00 -1.41
CA SER A 130 -15.45 -5.04 -0.48
C SER A 130 -14.39 -5.65 0.45
N GLU A 131 -14.26 -6.98 0.50
CA GLU A 131 -13.48 -7.67 1.53
C GLU A 131 -12.03 -8.01 1.13
N TRP A 132 -11.64 -7.88 -0.14
CA TRP A 132 -10.26 -8.22 -0.57
C TRP A 132 -9.26 -7.05 -0.39
N PHE A 133 -9.72 -5.81 -0.18
CA PHE A 133 -8.81 -4.64 -0.16
C PHE A 133 -8.78 -3.91 1.18
N PRO A 134 -7.80 -4.17 2.07
CA PRO A 134 -7.75 -3.60 3.40
C PRO A 134 -6.92 -2.31 3.44
N LEU A 135 -7.19 -1.35 2.53
CA LEU A 135 -6.61 0.00 2.63
C LEU A 135 -7.62 1.05 3.12
N SER A 136 -8.88 0.66 3.39
CA SER A 136 -9.93 1.62 3.74
C SER A 136 -10.51 1.47 5.16
N SER A 137 -10.06 0.52 5.98
CA SER A 137 -10.50 0.47 7.39
C SER A 137 -9.40 0.91 8.35
N ARG A 138 -9.53 2.15 8.80
CA ARG A 138 -8.78 2.74 9.90
C ARG A 138 -9.33 2.12 11.19
N ASN A 139 -8.49 1.38 11.93
CA ASN A 139 -8.71 0.75 13.24
C ASN A 139 -8.98 -0.77 13.22
N SER A 140 -7.94 -1.58 13.07
CA SER A 140 -7.80 -2.86 13.80
C SER A 140 -6.38 -3.40 13.65
N ALA A 141 -5.82 -3.92 14.74
CA ALA A 141 -4.44 -4.39 14.87
C ALA A 141 -4.10 -5.66 14.06
N ASP A 142 -5.08 -6.28 13.38
CA ASP A 142 -4.93 -7.55 12.66
C ASP A 142 -4.81 -7.43 11.13
N SER A 143 -4.70 -6.22 10.59
CA SER A 143 -4.73 -5.93 9.15
C SER A 143 -3.55 -6.48 8.31
N ARG A 144 -2.63 -7.25 8.90
CA ARG A 144 -1.41 -7.77 8.24
C ARG A 144 -1.30 -9.30 8.16
N GLN A 145 -2.24 -10.06 8.73
CA GLN A 145 -2.17 -11.53 8.68
C GLN A 145 -2.31 -12.07 7.24
N TRP A 146 -3.16 -11.45 6.41
CA TRP A 146 -3.36 -11.87 5.02
C TRP A 146 -2.11 -11.70 4.14
N ILE A 147 -1.20 -10.77 4.49
CA ILE A 147 0.08 -10.58 3.78
C ILE A 147 1.02 -11.75 4.09
N VAL A 148 1.02 -12.21 5.35
CA VAL A 148 1.79 -13.39 5.77
C VAL A 148 1.26 -14.65 5.10
N ASP A 149 -0.06 -14.82 5.01
CA ASP A 149 -0.68 -15.95 4.31
C ASP A 149 -0.44 -15.92 2.80
N LEU A 150 -0.42 -14.74 2.18
CA LEU A 150 -0.10 -14.61 0.75
C LEU A 150 1.36 -14.96 0.44
N ILE A 151 2.29 -14.51 1.29
CA ILE A 151 3.73 -14.83 1.17
C ILE A 151 3.97 -16.33 1.40
N ASN A 152 3.29 -16.91 2.38
CA ASN A 152 3.38 -18.35 2.68
C ASN A 152 2.74 -19.21 1.57
N SER A 153 1.68 -18.72 0.92
CA SER A 153 1.02 -19.41 -0.21
C SER A 153 1.87 -19.35 -1.48
N SER A 154 2.59 -18.25 -1.73
CA SER A 154 3.54 -18.16 -2.85
C SER A 154 4.75 -19.08 -2.70
N ASN A 155 5.13 -19.45 -1.46
CA ASN A 155 6.21 -20.41 -1.20
C ASN A 155 5.79 -21.89 -1.29
N GLN A 156 4.49 -22.19 -1.39
CA GLN A 156 3.99 -23.56 -1.54
C GLN A 156 3.84 -23.99 -3.01
N ALA A 157 3.79 -23.05 -3.96
CA ALA A 157 3.66 -23.37 -5.39
C ALA A 157 4.94 -23.90 -6.06
N GLU A 158 6.10 -23.82 -5.39
CA GLU A 158 7.37 -24.35 -5.90
C GLU A 158 7.79 -25.69 -5.27
N ASN A 159 6.99 -26.28 -4.37
CA ASN A 159 7.31 -27.55 -3.70
C ASN A 159 6.18 -28.59 -3.77
N GLU A 160 5.45 -28.67 -4.89
CA GLU A 160 4.59 -29.83 -5.19
C GLU A 160 5.32 -30.90 -6.00
N SER A 161 6.31 -31.53 -5.36
CA SER A 161 6.66 -32.91 -5.67
C SER A 161 7.18 -33.57 -4.41
N LEU A 162 6.39 -34.54 -3.90
CA LEU A 162 6.62 -35.53 -2.83
C LEU A 162 5.63 -35.41 -1.66
N LYS A 163 4.48 -36.10 -1.78
CA LYS A 163 3.57 -36.42 -0.67
C LYS A 163 3.99 -37.75 -0.04
N PHE A 164 4.25 -37.76 1.27
CA PHE A 164 4.23 -38.96 2.10
C PHE A 164 3.34 -38.74 3.32
N GLY A 165 2.44 -39.69 3.58
CA GLY A 165 1.37 -39.61 4.57
C GLY A 165 1.82 -39.77 6.02
N SER A 166 1.01 -39.24 6.92
CA SER A 166 1.17 -39.28 8.38
C SER A 166 0.91 -40.69 8.94
N ILE A 167 1.81 -41.13 9.82
CA ILE A 167 1.68 -42.36 10.63
C ILE A 167 1.23 -41.95 12.04
N VAL A 168 0.12 -42.51 12.52
CA VAL A 168 -0.35 -42.44 13.92
C VAL A 168 0.11 -43.70 14.66
N LYS A 169 0.65 -43.55 15.87
CA LYS A 169 1.06 -44.68 16.75
C LYS A 169 -0.10 -45.15 17.66
N PRO A 170 -0.24 -46.46 17.94
CA PRO A 170 -1.25 -47.02 18.86
C PRO A 170 -0.75 -47.17 20.32
N PRO A 171 -1.64 -47.35 21.32
CA PRO A 171 -1.29 -47.51 22.74
C PRO A 171 -1.12 -48.98 23.19
N ILE A 172 -0.34 -49.20 24.27
CA ILE A 172 0.06 -50.51 24.83
C ILE A 172 -0.73 -50.82 26.14
N PRO A 173 -1.09 -52.08 26.46
CA PRO A 173 -1.86 -52.46 27.65
C PRO A 173 -1.05 -52.98 28.87
N GLU A 174 -1.73 -53.06 30.04
CA GLU A 174 -1.23 -53.34 31.41
C GLU A 174 -0.91 -54.82 31.76
N LYS A 175 -0.17 -55.03 32.87
CA LYS A 175 0.33 -56.34 33.40
C LYS A 175 -0.53 -56.92 34.55
N PRO A 176 -0.63 -58.27 34.74
CA PRO A 176 -1.41 -58.91 35.81
C PRO A 176 -0.62 -59.41 37.06
N HIS A 177 -1.39 -59.77 38.11
CA HIS A 177 -1.05 -60.04 39.52
C HIS A 177 -0.67 -61.50 39.91
N LEU A 178 -0.05 -61.61 41.11
CA LEU A 178 0.49 -62.77 41.86
C LEU A 178 -0.53 -63.83 42.37
N SER A 179 -0.02 -65.03 42.71
CA SER A 179 -0.63 -66.03 43.62
C SER A 179 0.33 -66.53 44.73
N LYS A 180 -0.20 -66.81 45.94
CA LYS A 180 0.48 -67.23 47.19
C LYS A 180 0.55 -68.78 47.42
N PRO A 181 1.39 -69.30 48.36
CA PRO A 181 1.60 -70.73 48.66
C PRO A 181 1.03 -71.22 50.03
N GLN A 182 1.12 -72.54 50.30
CA GLN A 182 0.48 -73.30 51.42
C GLN A 182 1.48 -74.15 52.26
N LEU A 183 1.18 -74.42 53.55
CA LEU A 183 1.98 -75.18 54.55
C LEU A 183 1.31 -76.50 55.03
N PRO A 184 2.06 -77.49 55.60
CA PRO A 184 1.54 -78.66 56.32
C PRO A 184 2.00 -78.82 57.82
N PRO A 185 1.51 -79.83 58.60
CA PRO A 185 1.41 -79.82 60.08
C PRO A 185 2.30 -80.83 60.88
N LYS A 186 2.14 -80.83 62.22
CA LYS A 186 2.93 -81.49 63.32
C LYS A 186 2.37 -82.86 63.83
N PRO A 187 3.14 -83.63 64.64
CA PRO A 187 2.94 -85.07 64.94
C PRO A 187 2.39 -85.41 66.36
N SER A 188 2.14 -86.71 66.60
CA SER A 188 1.56 -87.30 67.83
C SER A 188 2.54 -88.20 68.60
N LYS A 189 2.28 -88.36 69.91
CA LYS A 189 3.04 -89.12 70.93
C LYS A 189 2.48 -90.52 71.15
N GLU A 190 3.30 -91.45 71.63
CA GLU A 190 2.85 -92.66 72.35
C GLU A 190 3.76 -92.98 73.55
N ALA A 191 3.11 -93.52 74.59
CA ALA A 191 3.63 -93.93 75.89
C ALA A 191 3.75 -95.47 75.97
N LEU A 192 4.39 -96.03 77.01
CA LEU A 192 3.88 -97.15 77.85
C LEU A 192 4.95 -97.71 78.86
N GLN A 193 4.47 -97.84 80.12
CA GLN A 193 4.65 -98.86 81.18
C GLN A 193 6.05 -99.42 81.54
N GLU A 194 6.57 -99.29 82.78
CA GLU A 194 6.22 -99.90 84.11
C GLU A 194 6.77 -101.33 84.32
N VAL A 195 7.64 -101.52 85.34
CA VAL A 195 7.54 -102.54 86.43
C VAL A 195 8.40 -102.07 87.62
N ASP A 196 7.85 -102.29 88.82
CA ASP A 196 8.32 -101.99 90.17
C ASP A 196 9.66 -102.59 90.62
N THR A 197 10.47 -101.77 91.30
CA THR A 197 10.93 -102.01 92.68
C THR A 197 11.40 -100.67 93.28
N ASN A 198 11.12 -100.48 94.57
CA ASN A 198 11.62 -99.42 95.48
C ASN A 198 10.82 -98.11 95.52
N LYS A 199 10.01 -97.94 96.58
CA LYS A 199 9.21 -96.75 96.93
C LYS A 199 10.02 -95.45 97.10
N GLU A 200 11.35 -95.53 97.24
CA GLU A 200 12.27 -94.36 97.16
C GLU A 200 12.60 -93.96 95.72
N VAL A 201 12.62 -94.94 94.81
CA VAL A 201 12.84 -94.74 93.37
C VAL A 201 11.60 -94.11 92.74
N GLU A 202 10.38 -94.36 93.22
CA GLU A 202 9.16 -93.69 92.73
C GLU A 202 9.11 -92.20 93.07
N VAL A 203 9.42 -91.80 94.31
CA VAL A 203 9.46 -90.38 94.69
C VAL A 203 10.56 -89.64 93.92
N LYS A 204 11.73 -90.27 93.77
CA LYS A 204 12.83 -89.73 92.95
C LYS A 204 12.48 -89.74 91.46
N LYS A 205 11.79 -90.75 90.91
CA LYS A 205 11.28 -90.79 89.52
C LYS A 205 10.25 -89.70 89.27
N LEU A 206 9.38 -89.40 90.23
CA LEU A 206 8.37 -88.36 90.12
C LEU A 206 8.99 -86.95 90.21
N GLN A 207 10.02 -86.76 91.05
CA GLN A 207 10.86 -85.56 91.05
C GLN A 207 11.68 -85.44 89.75
N LEU A 208 12.25 -86.54 89.26
CA LEU A 208 12.96 -86.60 87.98
C LEU A 208 12.00 -86.23 86.84
N ALA A 209 10.78 -86.75 86.82
CA ALA A 209 9.76 -86.44 85.80
C ALA A 209 9.35 -84.96 85.83
N LYS A 210 9.21 -84.36 87.02
CA LYS A 210 8.99 -82.90 87.15
C LYS A 210 10.19 -82.08 86.66
N LEU A 211 11.41 -82.52 86.97
CA LEU A 211 12.63 -81.88 86.48
C LEU A 211 12.78 -82.05 84.96
N TYR A 212 12.45 -83.22 84.40
CA TYR A 212 12.42 -83.48 82.96
C TYR A 212 11.34 -82.66 82.25
N GLY A 213 10.17 -82.47 82.86
CA GLY A 213 9.12 -81.58 82.34
C GLY A 213 9.60 -80.13 82.28
N LYS A 214 10.19 -79.63 83.37
CA LYS A 214 10.81 -78.29 83.42
C LYS A 214 11.97 -78.15 82.42
N LEU A 215 12.77 -79.20 82.25
CA LEU A 215 13.87 -79.25 81.29
C LEU A 215 13.33 -79.18 79.85
N GLN A 216 12.24 -79.90 79.54
CA GLN A 216 11.60 -79.85 78.23
C GLN A 216 10.96 -78.48 77.96
N GLU A 217 10.30 -77.86 78.95
CA GLU A 217 9.80 -76.49 78.82
C GLU A 217 10.92 -75.49 78.56
N LYS A 218 12.03 -75.58 79.31
CA LYS A 218 13.22 -74.74 79.07
C LYS A 218 13.84 -75.00 77.71
N ARG A 219 13.90 -76.26 77.26
CA ARG A 219 14.41 -76.62 75.92
C ARG A 219 13.53 -76.04 74.81
N LEU A 220 12.22 -76.08 74.98
CA LEU A 220 11.26 -75.52 74.03
C LEU A 220 11.28 -73.98 74.04
N ALA A 221 11.54 -73.35 75.19
CA ALA A 221 11.79 -71.93 75.30
C ALA A 221 13.11 -71.52 74.62
N ILE A 222 14.17 -72.32 74.76
CA ILE A 222 15.45 -72.09 74.06
C ILE A 222 15.26 -72.19 72.54
N VAL A 223 14.51 -73.19 72.05
CA VAL A 223 14.23 -73.32 70.61
C VAL A 223 13.42 -72.14 70.08
N LYS A 224 12.42 -71.65 70.84
CA LYS A 224 11.68 -70.44 70.46
C LYS A 224 12.58 -69.21 70.44
N ALA A 225 13.38 -69.00 71.48
CA ALA A 225 14.34 -67.90 71.54
C ALA A 225 15.38 -67.99 70.42
N HIS A 226 15.77 -69.20 70.01
CA HIS A 226 16.70 -69.39 68.90
C HIS A 226 16.07 -69.05 67.55
N ASN A 227 14.83 -69.48 67.30
CA ASN A 227 14.09 -69.10 66.07
C ASN A 227 13.80 -67.59 66.04
N ASP A 228 13.49 -66.97 67.18
CA ASP A 228 13.29 -65.52 67.27
C ASP A 228 14.62 -64.78 67.02
N ALA A 229 15.75 -65.32 67.49
CA ALA A 229 17.08 -64.79 67.18
C ALA A 229 17.45 -64.94 65.69
N GLU A 230 17.05 -66.04 65.06
CA GLU A 230 17.29 -66.29 63.63
C GLU A 230 16.47 -65.33 62.76
N THR A 231 15.17 -65.19 63.04
CA THR A 231 14.33 -64.21 62.32
C THR A 231 14.73 -62.75 62.55
N THR A 232 15.34 -62.42 63.70
CA THR A 232 15.88 -61.06 63.93
C THR A 232 17.23 -60.85 63.23
N MET A 233 18.07 -61.88 63.10
CA MET A 233 19.26 -61.83 62.25
C MET A 233 18.90 -61.70 60.77
N ASP A 234 17.91 -62.44 60.28
CA ASP A 234 17.46 -62.34 58.90
C ASP A 234 16.92 -60.94 58.59
N LYS A 235 16.11 -60.36 59.49
CA LYS A 235 15.64 -58.97 59.35
C LYS A 235 16.79 -57.95 59.39
N LYS A 236 17.81 -58.18 60.24
CA LYS A 236 19.01 -57.33 60.28
C LYS A 236 19.78 -57.41 58.97
N ASN A 237 19.97 -58.60 58.43
CA ASN A 237 20.66 -58.82 57.16
C ASN A 237 19.88 -58.21 55.99
N GLU A 238 18.55 -58.36 55.98
CA GLU A 238 17.66 -57.76 54.99
C GLU A 238 17.70 -56.22 55.04
N LEU A 239 17.72 -55.63 56.24
CA LEU A 239 17.91 -54.18 56.43
C LEU A 239 19.31 -53.72 56.02
N GLN A 240 20.36 -54.50 56.31
CA GLN A 240 21.73 -54.20 55.86
C GLN A 240 21.87 -54.29 54.34
N GLN A 241 21.10 -55.15 53.67
CA GLN A 241 21.13 -55.31 52.22
C GLN A 241 20.30 -54.24 51.49
N LYS A 242 19.23 -53.75 52.13
CA LYS A 242 18.42 -52.60 51.65
C LYS A 242 19.13 -51.25 51.82
N LEU A 243 20.21 -51.20 52.60
CA LEU A 243 21.03 -50.02 52.77
C LEU A 243 22.08 -49.97 51.64
N ASN A 244 21.82 -49.16 50.61
CA ASN A 244 22.64 -49.02 49.40
C ASN A 244 24.15 -48.84 49.70
N GLU A 245 25.02 -49.26 48.77
CA GLU A 245 26.48 -49.10 48.85
C GLU A 245 26.92 -47.64 49.14
N ASP A 246 26.15 -46.66 48.67
CA ASP A 246 26.35 -45.23 48.95
C ASP A 246 26.26 -44.90 50.45
N SER A 247 25.40 -45.59 51.20
CA SER A 247 25.28 -45.44 52.64
C SER A 247 26.42 -46.15 53.39
N ARG A 248 27.15 -47.10 52.78
CA ARG A 248 28.39 -47.65 53.34
C ARG A 248 29.56 -46.69 53.19
N LEU A 249 29.67 -46.01 52.05
CA LEU A 249 30.62 -44.91 51.87
C LEU A 249 30.30 -43.76 52.84
N PHE A 250 29.02 -43.44 53.03
CA PHE A 250 28.57 -42.48 54.03
C PHE A 250 28.87 -42.95 55.46
N LEU A 251 28.71 -44.24 55.78
CA LEU A 251 29.09 -44.80 57.08
C LEU A 251 30.61 -44.77 57.31
N ASN A 252 31.45 -45.03 56.30
CA ASN A 252 32.91 -44.91 56.39
C ASN A 252 33.35 -43.45 56.58
N VAL A 253 32.68 -42.51 55.91
CA VAL A 253 32.87 -41.07 56.12
C VAL A 253 32.41 -40.63 57.51
N LEU A 254 31.40 -41.31 58.10
CA LEU A 254 30.91 -41.07 59.46
C LEU A 254 31.78 -41.75 60.54
N GLU A 255 32.45 -42.87 60.23
CA GLU A 255 33.43 -43.52 61.11
C GLU A 255 34.69 -42.65 61.27
N ASN A 256 35.11 -41.94 60.22
CA ASN A 256 36.21 -40.98 60.25
C ASN A 256 35.80 -39.61 59.65
N PRO A 257 35.11 -38.75 60.43
CA PRO A 257 34.54 -37.49 59.92
C PRO A 257 35.59 -36.51 59.41
N GLU A 258 36.80 -36.50 60.00
CA GLU A 258 37.89 -35.60 59.58
C GLU A 258 38.56 -36.05 58.28
N GLU A 259 38.77 -37.35 58.08
CA GLU A 259 39.39 -37.91 56.86
C GLU A 259 38.43 -37.86 55.67
N GLY A 260 37.14 -38.17 55.90
CA GLY A 260 36.10 -38.02 54.89
C GLY A 260 35.91 -36.57 54.46
N LYS A 261 35.95 -35.62 55.40
CA LYS A 261 35.92 -34.19 55.09
C LYS A 261 37.14 -33.76 54.27
N ALA A 262 38.34 -34.22 54.60
CA ALA A 262 39.55 -33.92 53.86
C ALA A 262 39.50 -34.44 52.41
N ASN A 263 39.04 -35.68 52.19
CA ASN A 263 38.89 -36.26 50.85
C ASN A 263 37.85 -35.53 50.00
N ILE A 264 36.73 -35.09 50.62
CA ILE A 264 35.72 -34.27 49.93
C ILE A 264 36.28 -32.90 49.59
N GLN A 265 37.05 -32.29 50.47
CA GLN A 265 37.73 -31.01 50.20
C GLN A 265 38.75 -31.14 49.08
N GLU A 266 39.53 -32.22 49.02
CA GLU A 266 40.47 -32.47 47.93
C GLU A 266 39.74 -32.71 46.60
N TYR A 267 38.63 -33.45 46.61
CA TYR A 267 37.80 -33.64 45.42
C TYR A 267 37.18 -32.33 44.93
N LEU A 268 36.71 -31.49 45.85
CA LEU A 268 36.21 -30.14 45.54
C LEU A 268 37.31 -29.26 44.95
N GLN A 269 38.50 -29.26 45.54
CA GLN A 269 39.65 -28.51 45.01
C GLN A 269 40.07 -29.01 43.64
N GLU A 270 40.07 -30.32 43.40
CA GLU A 270 40.41 -30.90 42.10
C GLU A 270 39.33 -30.62 41.04
N HIS A 271 38.06 -30.58 41.45
CA HIS A 271 36.96 -30.13 40.59
C HIS A 271 37.06 -28.63 40.27
N GLU A 272 37.38 -27.79 41.26
CA GLU A 272 37.64 -26.36 41.06
C GLU A 272 38.81 -26.13 40.11
N ARG A 273 39.93 -26.85 40.27
CA ARG A 273 41.06 -26.80 39.33
C ARG A 273 40.65 -27.19 37.91
N ARG A 274 39.84 -28.24 37.76
CA ARG A 274 39.29 -28.66 36.45
C ARG A 274 38.37 -27.61 35.84
N MET A 275 37.53 -26.96 36.65
CA MET A 275 36.67 -25.86 36.19
C MET A 275 37.50 -24.66 35.73
N VAL A 276 38.50 -24.26 36.51
CA VAL A 276 39.40 -23.16 36.14
C VAL A 276 40.17 -23.47 34.86
N LYS A 277 40.66 -24.71 34.70
CA LYS A 277 41.35 -25.14 33.48
C LYS A 277 40.41 -25.13 32.27
N MET A 278 39.20 -25.69 32.41
CA MET A 278 38.19 -25.68 31.33
C MET A 278 37.79 -24.25 30.95
N GLN A 279 37.72 -23.34 31.93
CA GLN A 279 37.42 -21.94 31.67
C GLN A 279 38.57 -21.22 30.98
N ALA A 280 39.82 -21.49 31.35
CA ALA A 280 40.99 -20.98 30.65
C ALA A 280 41.07 -21.51 29.20
N ASP A 281 40.79 -22.79 28.99
CA ASP A 281 40.73 -23.41 27.65
C ASP A 281 39.59 -22.80 26.80
N TYR A 282 38.43 -22.52 27.42
CA TYR A 282 37.31 -21.83 26.77
C TYR A 282 37.69 -20.39 26.40
N ASP A 283 38.31 -19.64 27.31
CA ASP A 283 38.74 -18.26 27.06
C ASP A 283 39.79 -18.21 25.96
N ASP A 284 40.76 -19.14 25.92
CA ASP A 284 41.77 -19.25 24.86
C ASP A 284 41.13 -19.59 23.50
N MET A 285 40.18 -20.54 23.46
CA MET A 285 39.43 -20.84 22.23
C MET A 285 38.60 -19.64 21.76
N ASN A 286 37.98 -18.91 22.69
CA ASN A 286 37.18 -17.74 22.38
C ASN A 286 38.03 -16.57 21.86
N VAL A 287 39.23 -16.36 22.42
CA VAL A 287 40.20 -15.37 21.91
C VAL A 287 40.63 -15.75 20.49
N LYS A 288 41.02 -17.00 20.24
CA LYS A 288 41.41 -17.46 18.89
C LYS A 288 40.28 -17.32 17.87
N LEU A 289 39.05 -17.71 18.25
CA LEU A 289 37.88 -17.57 17.39
C LEU A 289 37.58 -16.10 17.07
N ASN A 290 37.73 -15.21 18.04
CA ASN A 290 37.57 -13.77 17.81
C ASN A 290 38.66 -13.19 16.91
N GLU A 291 39.91 -13.62 17.06
CA GLU A 291 41.00 -13.23 16.14
C GLU A 291 40.76 -13.72 14.70
N GLU A 292 40.21 -14.93 14.53
CA GLU A 292 39.79 -15.43 13.21
C GLU A 292 38.61 -14.63 12.65
N LEU A 293 37.62 -14.30 13.48
CA LEU A 293 36.50 -13.44 13.09
C LEU A 293 36.99 -12.06 12.67
N ASP A 294 37.96 -11.47 13.37
CA ASP A 294 38.49 -10.16 13.05
C ASP A 294 39.32 -10.18 11.76
N LYS A 295 40.12 -11.22 11.52
CA LYS A 295 40.79 -11.42 10.21
C LYS A 295 39.79 -11.57 9.06
N VAL A 296 38.69 -12.29 9.26
CA VAL A 296 37.63 -12.44 8.25
C VAL A 296 36.89 -11.11 8.02
N LYS A 297 36.58 -10.35 9.07
CA LYS A 297 35.96 -9.02 8.95
C LYS A 297 36.86 -8.03 8.21
N GLU A 298 38.16 -8.05 8.49
CA GLU A 298 39.17 -7.21 7.86
C GLU A 298 39.35 -7.56 6.38
N GLN A 299 39.34 -8.85 6.03
CA GLN A 299 39.34 -9.32 4.63
C GLN A 299 38.07 -8.94 3.86
N MET A 300 36.94 -8.83 4.55
CA MET A 300 35.64 -8.53 3.95
C MET A 300 35.33 -7.02 3.91
N GLY A 301 36.14 -6.15 4.53
CA GLY A 301 35.92 -4.68 4.54
C GLY A 301 34.61 -4.22 5.18
N VAL A 302 33.91 -5.11 5.90
CA VAL A 302 32.53 -4.95 6.39
C VAL A 302 32.41 -3.88 7.49
N ASP A 303 33.50 -3.60 8.20
CA ASP A 303 33.47 -2.68 9.34
C ASP A 303 33.18 -1.23 8.92
N ASN A 304 33.63 -0.77 7.76
CA ASN A 304 33.40 0.62 7.34
C ASN A 304 31.93 0.86 6.93
N GLU A 305 31.30 -0.13 6.29
CA GLU A 305 29.88 -0.08 5.94
C GLU A 305 28.98 -0.26 7.18
N GLN A 306 29.36 -1.10 8.15
CA GLN A 306 28.60 -1.24 9.39
C GLN A 306 28.75 -0.06 10.35
N LEU A 307 29.93 0.57 10.44
CA LEU A 307 30.10 1.80 11.21
C LEU A 307 29.28 2.94 10.60
N THR A 308 29.33 3.13 9.28
CA THR A 308 28.53 4.17 8.61
C THR A 308 27.02 3.92 8.75
N MET A 309 26.57 2.67 8.69
CA MET A 309 25.17 2.32 8.96
C MET A 309 24.78 2.55 10.42
N ARG A 310 25.66 2.26 11.39
CA ARG A 310 25.43 2.57 12.81
C ARG A 310 25.36 4.07 13.05
N ASP A 311 26.26 4.85 12.48
CA ASP A 311 26.26 6.31 12.59
C ASP A 311 24.99 6.91 11.99
N GLN A 312 24.53 6.38 10.85
CA GLN A 312 23.23 6.75 10.26
C GLN A 312 22.06 6.37 11.16
N ILE A 313 22.08 5.20 11.81
CA ILE A 313 21.04 4.78 12.76
C ILE A 313 21.01 5.72 13.98
N VAL A 314 22.18 6.11 14.52
CA VAL A 314 22.28 7.05 15.65
C VAL A 314 21.79 8.43 15.25
N ALA A 315 22.19 8.95 14.09
CA ALA A 315 21.70 10.23 13.56
C ALA A 315 20.18 10.20 13.32
N ASN A 316 19.65 9.09 12.79
CA ASN A 316 18.21 8.91 12.61
C ASN A 316 17.47 8.84 13.94
N ARG A 317 18.04 8.20 14.98
CA ARG A 317 17.46 8.18 16.33
C ARG A 317 17.39 9.58 16.93
N GLN A 318 18.46 10.35 16.85
CA GLN A 318 18.48 11.75 17.29
C GLN A 318 17.41 12.58 16.56
N ARG A 319 17.31 12.41 15.24
CA ARG A 319 16.28 13.08 14.42
C ARG A 319 14.86 12.67 14.79
N ILE A 320 14.64 11.40 15.14
CA ILE A 320 13.34 10.91 15.63
C ILE A 320 13.00 11.57 16.97
N GLU A 321 13.98 11.69 17.87
CA GLU A 321 13.80 12.32 19.18
C GLU A 321 13.51 13.82 19.07
N GLU A 322 14.22 14.53 18.19
CA GLU A 322 13.92 15.92 17.84
C GLU A 322 12.49 16.08 17.28
N LEU A 323 12.09 15.21 16.35
CA LEU A 323 10.73 15.22 15.79
C LEU A 323 9.67 14.87 16.84
N ALA A 324 9.98 14.00 17.79
CA ALA A 324 9.10 13.66 18.91
C ALA A 324 8.94 14.85 19.87
N ALA A 325 10.01 15.58 20.17
CA ALA A 325 9.97 16.80 20.98
C ALA A 325 9.12 17.88 20.30
N ILE A 326 9.31 18.11 19.00
CA ILE A 326 8.49 19.04 18.21
C ILE A 326 7.02 18.59 18.21
N ARG A 327 6.75 17.29 18.06
CA ARG A 327 5.38 16.78 18.12
C ARG A 327 4.74 17.06 19.48
N ALA A 328 5.44 16.80 20.58
CA ALA A 328 4.94 17.06 21.93
C ALA A 328 4.63 18.55 22.15
N GLU A 329 5.49 19.45 21.67
CA GLU A 329 5.25 20.90 21.72
C GLU A 329 3.99 21.28 20.91
N LYS A 330 3.83 20.71 19.70
CA LYS A 330 2.63 20.95 18.89
C LYS A 330 1.36 20.38 19.51
N GLU A 331 1.43 19.21 20.16
CA GLU A 331 0.32 18.60 20.89
C GLU A 331 -0.14 19.53 22.03
N GLN A 332 0.81 20.08 22.81
CA GLN A 332 0.50 21.05 23.86
C GLN A 332 -0.14 22.34 23.30
N MET A 333 0.30 22.79 22.13
CA MET A 333 -0.30 23.95 21.44
C MET A 333 -1.70 23.63 20.92
N ILE A 334 -1.98 22.39 20.51
CA ILE A 334 -3.32 21.93 20.11
C ILE A 334 -4.24 21.92 21.33
N VAL A 335 -3.82 21.34 22.46
CA VAL A 335 -4.61 21.33 23.70
C VAL A 335 -4.95 22.74 24.16
N LYS A 336 -3.97 23.66 24.17
CA LYS A 336 -4.22 25.08 24.48
C LYS A 336 -5.17 25.75 23.49
N ALA A 337 -5.09 25.40 22.20
CA ALA A 337 -5.99 25.93 21.18
C ALA A 337 -7.41 25.37 21.32
N GLU A 338 -7.56 24.10 21.74
CA GLU A 338 -8.84 23.45 22.03
C GLU A 338 -9.50 24.03 23.27
N GLU A 339 -8.75 24.26 24.35
CA GLU A 339 -9.24 24.97 25.56
C GLU A 339 -9.74 26.38 25.22
N LEU A 340 -9.02 27.11 24.36
CA LEU A 340 -9.48 28.42 23.89
C LEU A 340 -10.72 28.30 22.98
N LEU A 341 -10.82 27.24 22.18
CA LEU A 341 -11.98 26.98 21.31
C LEU A 341 -13.23 26.62 22.12
N GLU A 342 -13.07 25.93 23.25
CA GLU A 342 -14.16 25.58 24.17
C GLU A 342 -14.70 26.81 24.92
N GLN A 343 -13.84 27.83 25.12
CA GLN A 343 -14.23 29.14 25.68
C GLN A 343 -15.00 30.04 24.69
N PHE A 344 -14.96 29.75 23.38
CA PHE A 344 -15.72 30.47 22.37
C PHE A 344 -16.92 29.63 21.90
N GLU A 345 -18.15 30.14 22.05
CA GLU A 345 -19.32 29.50 21.45
C GLU A 345 -19.12 29.35 19.91
N PRO A 346 -19.49 28.20 19.31
CA PRO A 346 -19.35 27.96 17.88
C PRO A 346 -20.43 28.74 17.10
N SER A 347 -20.31 30.06 17.07
CA SER A 347 -21.27 30.95 16.41
C SER A 347 -21.09 30.99 14.89
N ILE A 348 -19.96 30.49 14.35
CA ILE A 348 -19.78 30.34 12.91
C ILE A 348 -19.18 28.98 12.59
N ASP A 349 -20.03 28.13 12.04
CA ASP A 349 -19.72 26.79 11.57
C ASP A 349 -18.55 26.84 10.57
N ARG A 350 -17.33 26.60 11.07
CA ARG A 350 -16.07 26.70 10.32
C ARG A 350 -16.13 25.92 9.01
N SER A 351 -16.86 24.80 9.03
CA SER A 351 -17.18 23.97 7.86
C SER A 351 -17.82 24.77 6.72
N LYS A 352 -18.76 25.68 7.02
CA LYS A 352 -19.41 26.54 6.02
C LYS A 352 -18.47 27.59 5.45
N ILE A 353 -17.62 28.20 6.29
CA ILE A 353 -16.58 29.13 5.82
C ILE A 353 -15.60 28.40 4.91
N THR A 354 -15.11 27.22 5.33
CA THR A 354 -14.17 26.42 4.55
C THR A 354 -14.77 25.98 3.21
N LYS A 355 -16.03 25.52 3.18
CA LYS A 355 -16.76 25.20 1.94
C LYS A 355 -16.86 26.42 1.02
N ARG A 356 -17.29 27.58 1.55
CA ARG A 356 -17.39 28.81 0.76
C ARG A 356 -16.03 29.26 0.21
N ILE A 357 -14.96 29.12 0.97
CA ILE A 357 -13.60 29.41 0.51
C ILE A 357 -13.19 28.46 -0.61
N LEU A 358 -13.46 27.16 -0.47
CA LEU A 358 -13.17 26.17 -1.51
C LEU A 358 -13.95 26.46 -2.80
N ASP A 359 -15.24 26.81 -2.69
CA ASP A 359 -16.08 27.20 -3.83
C ASP A 359 -15.54 28.47 -4.50
N MET A 360 -15.14 29.48 -3.71
CA MET A 360 -14.49 30.68 -4.24
C MET A 360 -13.16 30.36 -4.95
N ILE A 361 -12.38 29.39 -4.45
CA ILE A 361 -11.14 28.94 -5.10
C ILE A 361 -11.45 28.25 -6.43
N GLU A 362 -12.46 27.38 -6.48
CA GLU A 362 -12.88 26.71 -7.71
C GLU A 362 -13.43 27.71 -8.74
N MET A 363 -14.24 28.67 -8.30
CA MET A 363 -14.73 29.76 -9.14
C MET A 363 -13.58 30.60 -9.67
N THR A 364 -12.60 30.96 -8.83
CA THR A 364 -11.40 31.71 -9.25
C THR A 364 -10.59 30.93 -10.30
N ARG A 365 -10.44 29.61 -10.13
CA ARG A 365 -9.78 28.76 -11.13
C ARG A 365 -10.54 28.73 -12.44
N ARG A 366 -11.88 28.65 -12.41
CA ARG A 366 -12.73 28.66 -13.60
C ARG A 366 -12.62 30.01 -14.33
N GLN A 367 -12.72 31.12 -13.60
CA GLN A 367 -12.54 32.48 -14.13
C GLN A 367 -11.17 32.66 -14.78
N LYS A 368 -10.08 32.17 -14.17
CA LYS A 368 -8.74 32.24 -14.79
C LYS A 368 -8.68 31.51 -16.14
N LYS A 369 -9.29 30.32 -16.25
CA LYS A 369 -9.37 29.58 -17.52
C LYS A 369 -10.18 30.34 -18.57
N GLU A 370 -11.29 30.95 -18.17
CA GLU A 370 -12.14 31.74 -19.05
C GLU A 370 -11.45 33.02 -19.53
N ILE A 371 -10.75 33.74 -18.64
CA ILE A 371 -9.91 34.89 -18.99
C ILE A 371 -8.84 34.47 -20.01
N GLN A 372 -8.18 33.32 -19.83
CA GLN A 372 -7.21 32.82 -20.80
C GLN A 372 -7.85 32.54 -22.17
N LYS A 373 -9.07 32.00 -22.21
CA LYS A 373 -9.83 31.82 -23.45
C LYS A 373 -10.15 33.16 -24.11
N ILE A 374 -10.65 34.14 -23.35
CA ILE A 374 -10.94 35.50 -23.84
C ILE A 374 -9.66 36.15 -24.39
N ILE A 375 -8.51 36.03 -23.71
CA ILE A 375 -7.23 36.55 -24.20
C ILE A 375 -6.82 35.88 -25.51
N ALA A 376 -6.99 34.56 -25.63
CA ALA A 376 -6.69 33.86 -26.87
C ALA A 376 -7.58 34.35 -28.03
N ASP A 377 -8.87 34.60 -27.77
CA ASP A 377 -9.80 35.11 -28.77
C ASP A 377 -9.52 36.57 -29.14
N ILE A 378 -9.15 37.44 -28.17
CA ILE A 378 -8.66 38.80 -28.44
C ILE A 378 -7.44 38.75 -29.36
N ARG A 379 -6.47 37.87 -29.10
CA ARG A 379 -5.29 37.70 -29.96
C ARG A 379 -5.66 37.24 -31.38
N LYS A 380 -6.64 36.35 -31.54
CA LYS A 380 -7.14 35.95 -32.86
C LYS A 380 -7.75 37.13 -33.61
N VAL A 381 -8.57 37.94 -32.95
CA VAL A 381 -9.18 39.15 -33.55
C VAL A 381 -8.10 40.16 -33.94
N GLN A 382 -7.13 40.41 -33.06
CA GLN A 382 -5.99 41.29 -33.36
C GLN A 382 -5.18 40.81 -34.57
N ASN A 383 -4.91 39.51 -34.66
CA ASN A 383 -4.19 38.93 -35.81
C ASN A 383 -5.00 39.05 -37.11
N ARG A 384 -6.32 38.83 -37.07
CA ARG A 384 -7.21 39.04 -38.23
C ARG A 384 -7.25 40.51 -38.66
N LEU A 385 -7.35 41.44 -37.70
CA LEU A 385 -7.30 42.87 -37.97
C LEU A 385 -5.97 43.25 -38.65
N LYS A 386 -4.84 42.79 -38.10
CA LYS A 386 -3.51 43.03 -38.69
C LYS A 386 -3.39 42.44 -40.10
N TRP A 387 -3.89 41.23 -40.32
CA TRP A 387 -3.89 40.61 -41.64
C TRP A 387 -4.74 41.41 -42.63
N SER A 388 -5.94 41.83 -42.22
CA SER A 388 -6.83 42.65 -43.05
C SER A 388 -6.23 44.01 -43.37
N GLN A 389 -5.59 44.67 -42.40
CA GLN A 389 -4.87 45.94 -42.58
C GLN A 389 -3.74 45.77 -43.60
N GLN A 390 -2.88 44.76 -43.43
CA GLN A 390 -1.77 44.50 -44.35
C GLN A 390 -2.24 44.11 -45.76
N SER A 391 -3.36 43.37 -45.86
CA SER A 391 -3.97 43.05 -47.14
C SER A 391 -4.50 44.31 -47.82
N LEU A 392 -5.16 45.20 -47.06
CA LEU A 392 -5.63 46.49 -47.54
C LEU A 392 -4.47 47.32 -48.08
N ASP A 393 -3.39 47.49 -47.31
CA ASP A 393 -2.22 48.27 -47.70
C ASP A 393 -1.59 47.74 -49.00
N ARG A 394 -1.42 46.42 -49.12
CA ARG A 394 -0.88 45.80 -50.35
C ARG A 394 -1.79 46.04 -51.56
N THR A 395 -3.11 45.85 -51.39
CA THR A 395 -4.06 46.09 -52.49
C THR A 395 -4.15 47.56 -52.86
N PHE A 396 -4.04 48.46 -51.88
CA PHE A 396 -4.03 49.89 -52.08
C PHE A 396 -2.82 50.29 -52.92
N SER A 397 -1.61 49.86 -52.56
CA SER A 397 -0.40 50.19 -53.34
C SER A 397 -0.46 49.67 -54.78
N VAL A 398 -1.01 48.47 -55.01
CA VAL A 398 -1.18 47.93 -56.38
C VAL A 398 -2.18 48.77 -57.19
N ILE A 399 -3.31 49.15 -56.58
CA ILE A 399 -4.31 49.99 -57.26
C ILE A 399 -3.74 51.40 -57.50
N GLU A 400 -3.03 51.96 -56.53
CA GLU A 400 -2.38 53.27 -56.66
C GLU A 400 -1.34 53.28 -57.79
N GLU A 401 -0.47 52.27 -57.86
CA GLU A 401 0.54 52.15 -58.92
C GLU A 401 -0.11 52.00 -60.31
N THR A 402 -1.16 51.17 -60.42
CA THR A 402 -1.87 50.98 -61.70
C THR A 402 -2.61 52.24 -62.15
N LEU A 403 -3.31 52.91 -61.24
CA LEU A 403 -3.98 54.18 -61.54
C LEU A 403 -2.99 55.30 -61.86
N PHE A 404 -1.83 55.33 -61.21
CA PHE A 404 -0.77 56.29 -61.52
C PHE A 404 -0.17 56.05 -62.91
N ARG A 405 0.01 54.79 -63.32
CA ARG A 405 0.49 54.44 -64.66
C ARG A 405 -0.47 54.89 -65.77
N ASP A 406 -1.78 54.81 -65.52
CA ASP A 406 -2.83 55.22 -66.44
C ASP A 406 -3.19 56.72 -66.37
N ALA A 407 -2.54 57.49 -65.49
CA ALA A 407 -2.84 58.90 -65.24
C ALA A 407 -2.54 59.84 -66.42
N ASN A 408 -1.82 59.37 -67.45
CA ASN A 408 -1.60 60.12 -68.70
C ASN A 408 -2.91 60.42 -69.46
N ASN A 409 -3.97 59.65 -69.21
CA ASN A 409 -5.29 59.89 -69.77
C ASN A 409 -6.13 60.75 -68.83
N TYR A 410 -6.91 61.71 -69.36
CA TYR A 410 -7.85 62.53 -68.56
C TYR A 410 -8.79 61.69 -67.67
N LYS A 411 -9.22 60.52 -68.17
CA LYS A 411 -10.03 59.56 -67.40
C LYS A 411 -9.25 58.90 -66.26
N GLY A 412 -7.97 58.58 -66.48
CA GLY A 412 -7.07 58.00 -65.48
C GLY A 412 -6.70 59.01 -64.40
N GLU A 413 -6.39 60.25 -64.79
CA GLU A 413 -6.13 61.35 -63.84
C GLU A 413 -7.35 61.59 -62.93
N ARG A 414 -8.56 61.60 -63.50
CA ARG A 414 -9.81 61.72 -62.73
C ARG A 414 -10.03 60.54 -61.80
N ALA A 415 -9.76 59.31 -62.25
CA ALA A 415 -9.88 58.10 -61.44
C ALA A 415 -8.89 58.12 -60.27
N TYR A 416 -7.63 58.53 -60.49
CA TYR A 416 -6.62 58.66 -59.46
C TYR A 416 -7.03 59.68 -58.38
N LYS A 417 -7.51 60.88 -58.77
CA LYS A 417 -8.00 61.89 -57.82
C LYS A 417 -9.20 61.41 -57.01
N LEU A 418 -10.14 60.71 -57.64
CA LEU A 418 -11.29 60.13 -56.94
C LEU A 418 -10.88 59.02 -55.98
N PHE A 419 -9.92 58.18 -56.36
CA PHE A 419 -9.37 57.12 -55.52
C PHE A 419 -8.65 57.68 -54.28
N ALA A 420 -7.81 58.71 -54.45
CA ALA A 420 -7.17 59.39 -53.33
C ALA A 420 -8.19 60.01 -52.37
N LYS A 421 -9.24 60.66 -52.90
CA LYS A 421 -10.33 61.21 -52.08
C LYS A 421 -11.12 60.13 -51.35
N MET A 422 -11.38 58.99 -51.99
CA MET A 422 -12.04 57.85 -51.34
C MET A 422 -11.19 57.36 -50.16
N HIS A 423 -9.88 57.20 -50.37
CA HIS A 423 -8.97 56.75 -49.33
C HIS A 423 -8.89 57.72 -48.14
N GLU A 424 -8.84 59.03 -48.40
CA GLU A 424 -8.90 60.08 -47.38
C GLU A 424 -10.19 59.97 -46.53
N ILE A 425 -11.36 59.85 -47.18
CA ILE A 425 -12.65 59.67 -46.49
C ILE A 425 -12.67 58.37 -45.65
N CYS A 426 -12.10 57.28 -46.17
CA CYS A 426 -12.01 56.03 -45.43
C CYS A 426 -11.11 56.15 -44.18
N ILE A 427 -9.96 56.84 -44.29
CA ILE A 427 -9.08 57.12 -43.15
C ILE A 427 -9.81 57.98 -42.11
N GLU A 428 -10.46 59.06 -42.53
CA GLU A 428 -11.25 59.92 -41.64
C GLU A 428 -12.35 59.12 -40.93
N SER A 429 -13.03 58.23 -41.65
CA SER A 429 -14.06 57.35 -41.10
C SER A 429 -13.50 56.41 -40.03
N ILE A 430 -12.32 55.81 -40.26
CA ILE A 430 -11.63 54.97 -39.27
C ILE A 430 -11.29 55.78 -38.01
N GLN A 431 -10.72 56.98 -38.17
CA GLN A 431 -10.40 57.85 -37.03
C GLN A 431 -11.64 58.26 -36.22
N LEU A 432 -12.76 58.53 -36.90
CA LEU A 432 -14.03 58.83 -36.23
C LEU A 432 -14.57 57.62 -35.47
N ILE A 433 -14.47 56.42 -36.04
CA ILE A 433 -14.85 55.17 -35.37
C ILE A 433 -13.99 54.93 -34.13
N GLU A 434 -12.69 55.18 -34.19
CA GLU A 434 -11.77 55.05 -33.05
C GLU A 434 -12.11 56.04 -31.93
N LYS A 435 -12.34 57.32 -32.28
CA LYS A 435 -12.78 58.35 -31.34
C LYS A 435 -14.12 57.99 -30.71
N ASN A 436 -15.09 57.52 -31.50
CA ASN A 436 -16.39 57.06 -30.98
C ASN A 436 -16.21 55.88 -30.02
N GLY A 437 -15.35 54.92 -30.36
CA GLY A 437 -15.01 53.80 -29.48
C GLY A 437 -14.39 54.24 -28.15
N ALA A 438 -13.55 55.29 -28.15
CA ALA A 438 -13.01 55.87 -26.92
C ALA A 438 -14.10 56.54 -26.07
N ILE A 439 -15.00 57.32 -26.69
CA ILE A 439 -16.13 57.94 -26.01
C ILE A 439 -17.07 56.89 -25.41
N VAL A 440 -17.35 55.79 -26.12
CA VAL A 440 -18.19 54.69 -25.61
C VAL A 440 -17.57 54.05 -24.38
N ARG A 441 -16.24 53.80 -24.38
CA ARG A 441 -15.54 53.27 -23.20
C ARG A 441 -15.60 54.22 -22.02
N GLU A 442 -15.41 55.52 -22.25
CA GLU A 442 -15.48 56.53 -21.19
C GLU A 442 -16.91 56.66 -20.63
N LYS A 443 -17.92 56.63 -21.50
CA LYS A 443 -19.33 56.60 -21.10
C LYS A 443 -19.61 55.38 -20.21
N GLN A 444 -19.13 54.20 -20.59
CA GLN A 444 -19.32 53.00 -19.79
C GLN A 444 -18.61 53.13 -18.43
N ARG A 445 -17.37 53.62 -18.41
CA ARG A 445 -16.61 53.86 -17.17
C ARG A 445 -17.37 54.78 -16.20
N ILE A 446 -17.92 55.88 -16.71
CA ILE A 446 -18.72 56.81 -15.91
C ILE A 446 -20.01 56.14 -15.44
N SER A 447 -20.67 55.35 -16.29
CA SER A 447 -21.86 54.58 -15.91
C SER A 447 -21.56 53.60 -14.77
N ASP A 448 -20.47 52.83 -14.88
CA ASP A 448 -20.05 51.89 -13.85
C ASP A 448 -19.73 52.63 -12.53
N GLN A 449 -19.12 53.81 -12.61
CA GLN A 449 -18.86 54.66 -11.45
C GLN A 449 -20.16 55.15 -10.80
N ILE A 450 -21.16 55.55 -11.59
CA ILE A 450 -22.49 55.92 -11.10
C ILE A 450 -23.13 54.73 -10.38
N ASP A 451 -23.04 53.52 -10.93
CA ASP A 451 -23.62 52.32 -10.32
C ASP A 451 -22.94 51.97 -8.99
N VAL A 452 -21.62 52.14 -8.88
CA VAL A 452 -20.89 51.97 -7.61
C VAL A 452 -21.35 52.99 -6.57
N GLU A 453 -21.50 54.27 -6.94
CA GLU A 453 -22.01 55.28 -6.01
C GLU A 453 -23.45 55.00 -5.58
N ARG A 454 -24.30 54.52 -6.50
CA ARG A 454 -25.67 54.07 -6.18
C ARG A 454 -25.68 52.93 -5.18
N GLN A 455 -24.79 51.93 -5.35
CA GLN A 455 -24.71 50.78 -4.43
C GLN A 455 -24.31 51.17 -3.01
N LYS A 456 -23.54 52.26 -2.81
CA LYS A 456 -23.17 52.72 -1.47
C LYS A 456 -24.38 53.17 -0.64
N ASN A 457 -25.51 53.44 -1.29
CA ASN A 457 -26.80 53.78 -0.69
C ASN A 457 -26.67 54.88 0.38
N VAL A 458 -25.84 55.88 0.07
CA VAL A 458 -25.49 56.99 0.98
C VAL A 458 -26.74 57.81 1.31
N GLU A 459 -27.63 58.00 0.34
CA GLU A 459 -28.90 58.69 0.54
C GLU A 459 -29.78 58.01 1.60
N SER A 460 -29.94 56.68 1.54
CA SER A 460 -30.71 55.96 2.56
C SER A 460 -30.03 56.02 3.94
N LYS A 461 -28.70 55.98 3.99
CA LYS A 461 -27.95 56.12 5.26
C LYS A 461 -28.10 57.52 5.85
N LEU A 462 -28.02 58.56 5.02
CA LEU A 462 -28.23 59.94 5.44
C LEU A 462 -29.66 60.17 5.92
N ALA A 463 -30.67 59.67 5.20
CA ALA A 463 -32.07 59.77 5.63
C ALA A 463 -32.33 59.11 7.00
N LYS A 464 -31.69 57.97 7.28
CA LYS A 464 -31.75 57.34 8.61
C LYS A 464 -31.08 58.19 9.68
N LEU A 465 -29.90 58.74 9.38
CA LEU A 465 -29.15 59.56 10.32
C LEU A 465 -29.86 60.89 10.62
N GLU A 466 -30.53 61.48 9.63
CA GLU A 466 -31.41 62.65 9.80
C GLU A 466 -32.62 62.33 10.68
N ALA A 467 -33.25 61.17 10.49
CA ALA A 467 -34.35 60.71 11.34
C ALA A 467 -33.89 60.49 12.79
N ASP A 468 -32.74 59.85 12.99
CA ASP A 468 -32.14 59.65 14.31
C ASP A 468 -31.78 60.99 14.97
N PHE A 469 -31.21 61.93 14.22
CA PHE A 469 -30.92 63.29 14.71
C PHE A 469 -32.18 64.04 15.13
N ALA A 470 -33.26 63.94 14.34
CA ALA A 470 -34.53 64.55 14.67
C ALA A 470 -35.13 63.95 15.95
N ALA A 471 -35.04 62.63 16.13
CA ALA A 471 -35.50 61.96 17.34
C ALA A 471 -34.71 62.38 18.58
N ILE A 472 -33.37 62.50 18.48
CA ILE A 472 -32.52 63.00 19.57
C ILE A 472 -32.88 64.44 19.92
N ARG A 473 -33.10 65.29 18.91
CA ARG A 473 -33.47 66.69 19.12
C ARG A 473 -34.82 66.82 19.82
N GLU A 474 -35.79 66.01 19.45
CA GLU A 474 -37.10 65.97 20.11
C GLU A 474 -36.97 65.46 21.55
N SER A 475 -36.18 64.41 21.79
CA SER A 475 -35.91 63.91 23.14
C SER A 475 -35.22 64.96 24.02
N ASN A 476 -34.24 65.69 23.50
CA ASN A 476 -33.55 66.75 24.24
C ASN A 476 -34.51 67.90 24.58
N LYS A 477 -35.39 68.28 23.64
CA LYS A 477 -36.42 69.30 23.88
C LYS A 477 -37.42 68.87 24.96
N GLN A 478 -37.78 67.59 25.00
CA GLN A 478 -38.64 67.05 26.06
C GLN A 478 -37.95 67.10 27.43
N ILE A 479 -36.65 66.79 27.48
CA ILE A 479 -35.84 66.90 28.71
C ILE A 479 -35.77 68.35 29.19
N GLU A 480 -35.46 69.30 28.29
CA GLU A 480 -35.42 70.74 28.62
C GLU A 480 -36.77 71.30 29.09
N SER A 481 -37.89 70.67 28.71
CA SER A 481 -39.23 71.07 29.17
C SER A 481 -39.67 70.39 30.47
N ALA A 482 -38.92 69.39 30.94
CA ALA A 482 -39.20 68.64 32.16
C ALA A 482 -38.37 69.11 33.36
N GLU A 483 -37.34 69.93 33.13
CA GLU A 483 -36.66 70.79 34.12
C GLU A 483 -37.39 72.13 34.26
#